data_AF-A0A9P7KL87-F1
#
_entry.id   AF-A0A9P7KL87-F1
#
_cell.length_a   1.000
_cell.length_b   1.000
_cell.length_c   1.000
_cell.angle_alpha   90.00
_cell.angle_beta   90.00
_cell.angle_gamma   90.00
#
_symmetry.space_group_name_H-M   'P 1'
#
loop_
_entity.id
_entity.type
_entity.pdbx_description
1 polymer ?
#
loop_
_entity_poly.entity_id
_entity_poly.type
_entity_poly.pdbx_seq_one_letter_code
_entity_poly.pdbx_strand_id
1 'polypeptide(L)'
;MDTRKILSLFPVILQLVVTFKPLPCLSACFVSLKAASSSPDPLLPFLTLYSSLIAYTAYSPHFFNTITMAHYSQLQDILPLTGGCACGLIRYQLSLHPLLVHCCYCTACQRQTGSILAINAIVESTALTLLPSAPPTFAGTSSNPDPTPAGVQPAFARITSAESAVRKPQPEARTLSVCLPTESGVGQTVVSCPACHTGLWNKYVDGGPHLSSIRVGTLDKPWEIQPDVHLFTRSRQSWMAVNDDKPSFDEYYPKREDLLREDARKRYEALQPKIAEMRAELRAGWE
;
A
#
# COMPACT_ATOMS: atom_id res chain seq x y z
N MET A 1 -9.18 -17.17 37.30
CA MET A 1 -8.41 -15.92 37.11
C MET A 1 -8.89 -14.92 38.13
N ASP A 2 -7.98 -14.40 38.95
CA ASP A 2 -8.30 -13.52 40.08
C ASP A 2 -8.73 -12.13 39.58
N THR A 3 -10.00 -11.78 39.78
CA THR A 3 -10.61 -10.50 39.36
C THR A 3 -9.88 -9.28 39.93
N ARG A 4 -9.13 -9.44 41.02
CA ARG A 4 -8.30 -8.37 41.62
C ARG A 4 -7.10 -7.99 40.76
N LYS A 5 -6.54 -8.92 39.96
CA LYS A 5 -5.40 -8.63 39.06
C LYS A 5 -5.81 -7.87 37.79
N ILE A 6 -7.07 -8.00 37.38
CA ILE A 6 -7.63 -7.25 36.24
C ILE A 6 -7.94 -5.80 36.66
N LEU A 7 -8.43 -5.61 37.89
CA LEU A 7 -8.70 -4.29 38.47
C LEU A 7 -7.43 -3.43 38.66
N SER A 8 -6.26 -4.05 38.92
CA SER A 8 -5.00 -3.31 39.05
C SER A 8 -4.43 -2.78 37.73
N LEU A 9 -4.89 -3.29 36.58
CA LEU A 9 -4.47 -2.83 35.24
C LEU A 9 -5.37 -1.72 34.69
N PHE A 10 -6.52 -1.49 35.32
CA PHE A 10 -7.53 -0.52 34.90
C PHE A 10 -7.02 0.93 34.80
N PRO A 11 -6.17 1.45 35.72
CA PRO A 11 -5.62 2.79 35.60
C PRO A 11 -4.71 2.95 34.38
N VAL A 12 -3.96 1.89 34.03
CA VAL A 12 -3.01 1.90 32.90
C VAL A 12 -3.76 1.89 31.56
N ILE A 13 -4.82 1.11 31.46
CA ILE A 13 -5.69 1.04 30.27
C ILE A 13 -6.44 2.37 30.09
N LEU A 14 -6.94 2.97 31.18
CA LEU A 14 -7.61 4.27 31.14
C LEU A 14 -6.64 5.40 30.75
N GLN A 15 -5.39 5.36 31.22
CA GLN A 15 -4.36 6.33 30.85
C GLN A 15 -4.02 6.29 29.36
N LEU A 16 -3.92 5.08 28.78
CA LEU A 16 -3.63 4.88 27.35
C LEU A 16 -4.75 5.41 26.44
N VAL A 17 -6.00 5.26 26.86
CA VAL A 17 -7.18 5.76 26.12
C VAL A 17 -7.28 7.29 26.18
N VAL A 18 -6.85 7.92 27.27
CA VAL A 18 -6.91 9.39 27.46
C VAL A 18 -5.81 10.13 26.69
N THR A 19 -4.65 9.51 26.44
CA THR A 19 -3.53 10.15 25.74
C THR A 19 -3.74 10.34 24.22
N PHE A 20 -4.72 9.70 23.60
CA PHE A 20 -5.06 9.93 22.20
C PHE A 20 -6.22 10.94 22.07
N LYS A 21 -5.85 12.16 21.63
CA LYS A 21 -6.64 13.36 21.23
C LYS A 21 -8.19 13.26 21.27
N PRO A 22 -8.91 14.24 21.85
CA PRO A 22 -10.34 14.12 22.11
C PRO A 22 -11.16 14.31 20.82
N LEU A 23 -11.88 13.27 20.42
CA LEU A 23 -13.02 13.37 19.50
C LEU A 23 -14.32 13.62 20.30
N PRO A 24 -15.31 14.34 19.75
CA PRO A 24 -16.53 14.74 20.46
C PRO A 24 -17.33 13.56 21.06
N CYS A 25 -17.18 12.34 20.53
CA CYS A 25 -17.83 11.13 21.04
C CYS A 25 -17.30 10.69 22.43
N LEU A 26 -16.04 10.99 22.76
CA LEU A 26 -15.45 10.64 24.06
C LEU A 26 -16.09 11.44 25.20
N SER A 27 -16.53 12.68 24.95
CA SER A 27 -17.18 13.51 25.98
C SER A 27 -18.48 12.86 26.49
N ALA A 28 -19.33 12.35 25.59
CA ALA A 28 -20.55 11.64 25.95
C ALA A 28 -20.26 10.29 26.64
N CYS A 29 -19.19 9.61 26.23
CA CYS A 29 -18.75 8.36 26.83
C CYS A 29 -18.25 8.57 28.27
N PHE A 30 -17.45 9.63 28.51
CA PHE A 30 -16.98 10.01 29.85
C PHE A 30 -18.13 10.39 30.79
N VAL A 31 -19.16 11.10 30.31
CA VAL A 31 -20.35 11.44 31.11
C VAL A 31 -21.11 10.17 31.51
N SER A 32 -21.32 9.23 30.57
CA SER A 32 -21.99 7.96 30.82
C SER A 32 -21.19 7.03 31.76
N LEU A 33 -19.86 6.98 31.63
CA LEU A 33 -18.99 6.21 32.52
C LEU A 33 -18.97 6.76 33.95
N LYS A 34 -18.96 8.09 34.10
CA LYS A 34 -18.98 8.76 35.40
C LYS A 34 -20.34 8.58 36.11
N ALA A 35 -21.43 8.52 35.35
CA ALA A 35 -22.73 8.12 35.86
C ALA A 35 -22.75 6.63 36.25
N ALA A 36 -22.20 5.75 35.41
CA ALA A 36 -22.17 4.30 35.68
C ALA A 36 -21.27 3.92 36.88
N SER A 37 -20.18 4.65 37.13
CA SER A 37 -19.31 4.43 38.29
C SER A 37 -19.93 4.78 39.63
N SER A 38 -21.07 5.49 39.63
CA SER A 38 -21.85 5.80 40.83
C SER A 38 -22.97 4.77 41.10
N SER A 39 -23.11 3.78 40.23
CA SER A 39 -24.07 2.69 40.39
C SER A 39 -23.59 1.66 41.42
N PRO A 40 -24.49 1.10 42.26
CA PRO A 40 -24.17 -0.02 43.14
C PRO A 40 -23.91 -1.34 42.38
N ASP A 41 -24.22 -1.39 41.08
CA ASP A 41 -23.95 -2.56 40.23
C ASP A 41 -22.51 -2.55 39.67
N PRO A 42 -21.64 -3.48 40.09
CA PRO A 42 -20.24 -3.53 39.64
C PRO A 42 -20.08 -3.86 38.16
N LEU A 43 -21.11 -4.36 37.46
CA LEU A 43 -21.04 -4.72 36.04
C LEU A 43 -21.44 -3.59 35.10
N LEU A 44 -22.17 -2.59 35.59
CA LEU A 44 -22.66 -1.48 34.77
C LEU A 44 -21.55 -0.63 34.10
N PRO A 45 -20.41 -0.33 34.77
CA PRO A 45 -19.29 0.36 34.13
C PRO A 45 -18.68 -0.46 32.98
N PHE A 46 -18.64 -1.79 33.12
CA PHE A 46 -18.12 -2.68 32.09
C PHE A 46 -19.05 -2.76 30.89
N LEU A 47 -20.37 -2.83 31.11
CA LEU A 47 -21.36 -2.86 30.05
C LEU A 47 -21.39 -1.54 29.25
N THR A 48 -21.23 -0.40 29.93
CA THR A 48 -21.17 0.91 29.26
C THR A 48 -19.89 1.14 28.45
N LEU A 49 -18.73 0.64 28.94
CA LEU A 49 -17.49 0.60 28.16
C LEU A 49 -17.64 -0.31 26.93
N TYR A 50 -18.20 -1.50 27.12
CA TYR A 50 -18.38 -2.48 26.06
C TYR A 50 -19.34 -1.99 24.98
N SER A 51 -20.48 -1.38 25.35
CA SER A 51 -21.43 -0.80 24.39
C SER A 51 -20.84 0.38 23.63
N SER A 52 -19.99 1.19 24.28
CA SER A 52 -19.31 2.33 23.63
C SER A 52 -18.22 1.87 22.67
N LEU A 53 -17.49 0.80 23.01
CA LEU A 53 -16.57 0.12 22.11
C LEU A 53 -17.33 -0.41 20.88
N ILE A 54 -18.44 -1.13 21.06
CA ILE A 54 -19.26 -1.63 19.95
C ILE A 54 -19.77 -0.48 19.07
N ALA A 55 -20.32 0.59 19.66
CA ALA A 55 -20.80 1.74 18.90
C ALA A 55 -19.67 2.43 18.11
N TYR A 56 -18.46 2.49 18.68
CA TYR A 56 -17.29 2.99 17.99
C TYR A 56 -16.83 2.08 16.84
N THR A 57 -16.88 0.75 17.01
CA THR A 57 -16.60 -0.22 15.92
C THR A 57 -17.59 -0.11 14.76
N ALA A 58 -18.85 0.25 15.04
CA ALA A 58 -19.88 0.42 14.02
C ALA A 58 -19.74 1.73 13.23
N TYR A 59 -19.09 2.75 13.81
CA TYR A 59 -18.99 4.09 13.20
C TYR A 59 -17.68 4.31 12.42
N SER A 60 -16.65 3.49 12.64
CA SER A 60 -15.37 3.58 11.93
C SER A 60 -14.81 2.20 11.58
N PRO A 61 -15.27 1.58 10.48
CA PRO A 61 -14.75 0.29 10.01
C PRO A 61 -13.22 0.35 9.74
N HIS A 62 -12.68 1.52 9.41
CA HIS A 62 -11.23 1.73 9.27
C HIS A 62 -10.44 1.63 10.59
N PHE A 63 -11.05 1.99 11.73
CA PHE A 63 -10.36 1.91 13.02
C PHE A 63 -10.26 0.46 13.53
N PHE A 64 -11.25 -0.39 13.23
CA PHE A 64 -11.19 -1.81 13.61
C PHE A 64 -10.09 -2.55 12.83
N ASN A 65 -9.90 -2.24 11.55
CA ASN A 65 -8.75 -2.73 10.76
C ASN A 65 -7.39 -2.24 11.26
N THR A 66 -7.35 -1.25 12.16
CA THR A 66 -6.13 -0.82 12.84
C THR A 66 -5.88 -1.61 14.14
N ILE A 67 -6.95 -2.13 14.77
CA ILE A 67 -6.86 -2.96 15.99
C ILE A 67 -6.62 -4.44 15.64
N THR A 68 -7.18 -4.94 14.54
CA THR A 68 -6.77 -6.22 13.96
C THR A 68 -5.65 -5.96 12.97
N MET A 69 -4.43 -6.41 13.29
CA MET A 69 -3.27 -6.46 12.38
C MET A 69 -3.47 -7.44 11.21
N ALA A 70 -4.65 -7.40 10.57
CA ALA A 70 -4.94 -8.23 9.43
C ALA A 70 -4.05 -7.75 8.27
N HIS A 71 -3.11 -8.61 7.90
CA HIS A 71 -2.26 -8.37 6.76
C HIS A 71 -3.13 -8.27 5.48
N TYR A 72 -2.80 -7.39 4.53
CA TYR A 72 -3.63 -7.09 3.34
C TYR A 72 -4.07 -8.33 2.54
N SER A 73 -3.28 -9.41 2.59
CA SER A 73 -3.60 -10.69 1.94
C SER A 73 -4.77 -11.45 2.57
N GLN A 74 -5.20 -11.08 3.77
CA GLN A 74 -6.37 -11.67 4.45
C GLN A 74 -7.67 -10.98 4.05
N LEU A 75 -7.59 -9.83 3.38
CA LEU A 75 -8.73 -9.06 2.91
C LEU A 75 -9.04 -9.49 1.47
N GLN A 76 -10.06 -10.32 1.29
CA GLN A 76 -10.45 -10.81 -0.04
C GLN A 76 -11.31 -9.80 -0.81
N ASP A 77 -11.97 -8.91 -0.07
CA ASP A 77 -12.83 -7.84 -0.54
C ASP A 77 -12.10 -6.69 -1.22
N ILE A 78 -10.76 -6.61 -1.09
CA ILE A 78 -9.94 -5.59 -1.79
C ILE A 78 -9.59 -5.99 -3.23
N LEU A 79 -9.85 -7.24 -3.64
CA LEU A 79 -9.61 -7.68 -5.02
C LEU A 79 -10.88 -7.51 -5.89
N PRO A 80 -10.72 -7.18 -7.19
CA PRO A 80 -9.48 -6.83 -7.85
C PRO A 80 -8.98 -5.44 -7.43
N LEU A 81 -7.66 -5.30 -7.25
CA LEU A 81 -7.06 -3.99 -6.99
C LEU A 81 -6.96 -3.23 -8.31
N THR A 82 -7.55 -2.04 -8.38
CA THR A 82 -7.45 -1.18 -9.56
C THR A 82 -6.45 -0.06 -9.35
N GLY A 83 -5.85 0.40 -10.45
CA GLY A 83 -4.90 1.48 -10.45
C GLY A 83 -4.67 2.06 -11.84
N GLY A 84 -3.80 3.05 -11.92
CA GLY A 84 -3.45 3.68 -13.18
C GLY A 84 -2.48 4.84 -13.04
N CYS A 85 -2.17 5.46 -14.18
CA CYS A 85 -1.32 6.64 -14.20
C CYS A 85 -2.07 7.89 -13.72
N ALA A 86 -1.32 8.97 -13.43
CA ALA A 86 -1.88 10.21 -12.92
C ALA A 86 -2.90 10.89 -13.87
N CYS A 87 -2.81 10.65 -15.18
CA CYS A 87 -3.77 11.19 -16.16
C CYS A 87 -4.91 10.24 -16.53
N GLY A 88 -4.92 9.00 -16.01
CA GLY A 88 -5.97 8.01 -16.31
C GLY A 88 -5.88 7.32 -17.68
N LEU A 89 -4.89 7.67 -18.52
CA LEU A 89 -4.70 7.05 -19.84
C LEU A 89 -4.38 5.55 -19.72
N ILE A 90 -3.49 5.17 -18.80
CA ILE A 90 -3.21 3.78 -18.49
C ILE A 90 -3.97 3.41 -17.24
N ARG A 91 -4.85 2.41 -17.34
CA ARG A 91 -5.56 1.80 -16.23
C ARG A 91 -5.24 0.31 -16.21
N TYR A 92 -5.22 -0.27 -15.03
CA TYR A 92 -4.95 -1.68 -14.85
C TYR A 92 -5.71 -2.24 -13.65
N GLN A 93 -5.82 -3.56 -13.62
CA GLN A 93 -6.27 -4.32 -12.46
C GLN A 93 -5.28 -5.42 -12.10
N LEU A 94 -5.25 -5.76 -10.82
CA LEU A 94 -4.56 -6.92 -10.27
C LEU A 94 -5.58 -7.94 -9.78
N SER A 95 -5.50 -9.16 -10.29
CA SER A 95 -6.43 -10.25 -9.91
C SER A 95 -5.97 -11.04 -8.68
N LEU A 96 -4.72 -10.86 -8.24
CA LEU A 96 -4.12 -11.57 -7.10
C LEU A 96 -3.44 -10.57 -6.17
N HIS A 97 -3.37 -10.90 -4.88
CA HIS A 97 -2.57 -10.14 -3.93
C HIS A 97 -1.08 -10.15 -4.29
N PRO A 98 -0.34 -9.06 -4.00
CA PRO A 98 1.11 -9.00 -4.15
C PRO A 98 1.81 -10.18 -3.47
N LEU A 99 2.85 -10.72 -4.11
CA LEU A 99 3.74 -11.72 -3.53
C LEU A 99 4.52 -11.15 -2.32
N LEU A 100 5.00 -9.92 -2.47
CA LEU A 100 5.77 -9.18 -1.48
C LEU A 100 5.69 -7.68 -1.79
N VAL A 101 5.48 -6.85 -0.78
CA VAL A 101 5.51 -5.39 -0.90
C VAL A 101 6.74 -4.87 -0.17
N HIS A 102 7.59 -4.11 -0.85
CA HIS A 102 8.79 -3.55 -0.23
C HIS A 102 8.92 -2.05 -0.44
N CYS A 103 9.43 -1.37 0.58
CA CYS A 103 9.92 0.00 0.51
C CYS A 103 11.40 -0.01 0.11
N CYS A 104 11.73 0.49 -1.08
CA CYS A 104 13.11 0.59 -1.55
C CYS A 104 13.62 2.03 -1.44
N TYR A 105 14.69 2.22 -0.66
CA TYR A 105 15.30 3.52 -0.39
C TYR A 105 16.52 3.82 -1.27
N CYS A 106 16.87 2.97 -2.24
CA CYS A 106 18.06 3.20 -3.07
C CYS A 106 17.93 4.48 -3.92
N THR A 107 19.06 5.05 -4.31
CA THR A 107 19.08 6.34 -5.03
C THR A 107 18.42 6.24 -6.40
N ALA A 108 18.44 5.06 -7.03
CA ALA A 108 17.72 4.81 -8.28
C ALA A 108 16.19 4.89 -8.08
N CYS A 109 15.65 4.34 -6.99
CA CYS A 109 14.21 4.42 -6.69
C CYS A 109 13.80 5.86 -6.31
N GLN A 110 14.65 6.58 -5.58
CA GLN A 110 14.44 8.00 -5.29
C GLN A 110 14.37 8.83 -6.58
N ARG A 111 15.34 8.66 -7.49
CA ARG A 111 15.38 9.36 -8.78
C ARG A 111 14.18 9.04 -9.68
N GLN A 112 13.73 7.79 -9.70
CA GLN A 112 12.61 7.37 -10.54
C GLN A 112 11.27 7.93 -10.08
N THR A 113 11.10 8.12 -8.77
CA THR A 113 9.82 8.58 -8.20
C THR A 113 9.83 10.07 -7.87
N GLY A 114 11.00 10.69 -7.76
CA GLY A 114 11.16 12.01 -7.16
C GLY A 114 10.83 12.04 -5.66
N SER A 115 10.66 10.88 -5.02
CA SER A 115 10.31 10.72 -3.61
C SER A 115 11.48 10.16 -2.81
N ILE A 116 11.29 10.03 -1.49
CA ILE A 116 12.30 9.50 -0.56
C ILE A 116 12.51 7.98 -0.71
N LEU A 117 11.58 7.28 -1.35
CA LEU A 117 11.58 5.85 -1.60
C LEU A 117 10.60 5.49 -2.71
N ALA A 118 10.65 4.24 -3.18
CA ALA A 118 9.55 3.64 -3.92
C ALA A 118 8.93 2.48 -3.16
N ILE A 119 7.59 2.42 -3.13
CA ILE A 119 6.84 1.27 -2.59
C ILE A 119 6.46 0.38 -3.77
N ASN A 120 7.02 -0.82 -3.80
CA ASN A 120 6.87 -1.77 -4.90
C ASN A 120 6.13 -3.03 -4.42
N ALA A 121 4.99 -3.31 -5.04
CA ALA A 121 4.26 -4.56 -4.90
C ALA A 121 4.68 -5.53 -6.01
N ILE A 122 5.38 -6.60 -5.65
CA ILE A 122 5.77 -7.65 -6.60
C ILE A 122 4.55 -8.52 -6.89
N VAL A 123 4.16 -8.62 -8.15
CA VAL A 123 3.08 -9.49 -8.62
C VAL A 123 3.58 -10.35 -9.77
N GLU A 124 2.90 -11.45 -10.02
CA GLU A 124 3.01 -12.16 -11.28
C GLU A 124 2.53 -11.26 -12.41
N SER A 125 3.29 -11.18 -13.51
CA SER A 125 2.88 -10.37 -14.66
C SER A 125 1.57 -10.85 -15.27
N THR A 126 1.18 -12.11 -15.06
CA THR A 126 -0.13 -12.66 -15.47
C THR A 126 -1.30 -12.18 -14.61
N ALA A 127 -1.04 -11.67 -13.40
CA ALA A 127 -2.09 -11.10 -12.55
C ALA A 127 -2.43 -9.65 -12.93
N LEU A 128 -1.61 -9.00 -13.75
CA LEU A 128 -1.78 -7.64 -14.22
C LEU A 128 -2.52 -7.61 -15.57
N THR A 129 -3.68 -6.98 -15.62
CA THR A 129 -4.45 -6.78 -16.85
C THR A 129 -4.68 -5.30 -17.12
N LEU A 130 -4.44 -4.85 -18.35
CA LEU A 130 -4.77 -3.48 -18.76
C LEU A 130 -6.28 -3.31 -18.91
N LEU A 131 -6.78 -2.17 -18.44
CA LEU A 131 -8.18 -1.77 -18.56
C LEU A 131 -8.32 -0.62 -19.57
N PRO A 132 -9.53 -0.38 -20.11
CA PRO A 132 -9.81 0.84 -20.85
C PRO A 132 -9.43 2.09 -20.05
N SER A 133 -8.97 3.13 -20.73
CA SER A 133 -8.66 4.40 -20.08
C SER A 133 -9.89 4.99 -19.39
N ALA A 134 -9.71 5.49 -18.18
CA ALA A 134 -10.76 6.10 -17.37
C ALA A 134 -10.17 7.32 -16.63
N PRO A 135 -10.98 8.34 -16.28
CA PRO A 135 -10.49 9.47 -15.49
C PRO A 135 -9.74 9.02 -14.23
N PRO A 136 -8.65 9.69 -13.85
CA PRO A 136 -7.98 9.38 -12.59
C PRO A 136 -8.91 9.63 -11.42
N THR A 137 -8.69 8.95 -10.29
CA THR A 137 -9.45 9.14 -9.06
C THR A 137 -8.56 9.72 -7.97
N PHE A 138 -9.08 10.68 -7.20
CA PHE A 138 -8.46 11.11 -5.95
C PHE A 138 -9.05 10.36 -4.76
N ALA A 139 -8.31 10.32 -3.65
CA ALA A 139 -8.83 9.78 -2.40
C ALA A 139 -10.16 10.47 -2.03
N GLY A 140 -11.08 9.68 -1.49
CA GLY A 140 -12.32 10.19 -0.93
C GLY A 140 -12.08 11.13 0.26
N THR A 141 -13.14 11.80 0.68
CA THR A 141 -13.17 12.63 1.89
C THR A 141 -13.71 11.83 3.07
N SER A 142 -13.62 12.36 4.30
CA SER A 142 -14.20 11.70 5.47
C SER A 142 -15.72 11.50 5.38
N SER A 143 -16.42 12.31 4.58
CA SER A 143 -17.87 12.20 4.32
C SER A 143 -18.22 11.33 3.11
N ASN A 144 -17.25 11.05 2.22
CA ASN A 144 -17.40 10.12 1.10
C ASN A 144 -16.04 9.43 0.86
N PRO A 145 -15.82 8.23 1.43
CA PRO A 145 -14.51 7.57 1.40
C PRO A 145 -14.14 7.01 0.02
N ASP A 146 -15.11 6.91 -0.90
CA ASP A 146 -14.86 6.37 -2.23
C ASP A 146 -14.06 7.35 -3.10
N PRO A 147 -13.13 6.84 -3.94
CA PRO A 147 -12.34 7.69 -4.81
C PRO A 147 -13.19 8.49 -5.81
N THR A 148 -12.94 9.80 -5.93
CA THR A 148 -13.71 10.70 -6.82
C THR A 148 -12.96 11.00 -8.12
N PRO A 149 -13.62 11.01 -9.29
CA PRO A 149 -12.98 11.39 -10.55
C PRO A 149 -12.31 12.76 -10.52
N ALA A 150 -11.13 12.84 -11.11
CA ALA A 150 -10.25 14.00 -11.12
C ALA A 150 -9.98 14.49 -12.55
N GLY A 151 -9.77 15.80 -12.72
CA GLY A 151 -9.48 16.40 -14.02
C GLY A 151 -8.75 17.73 -13.92
N VAL A 152 -8.17 18.17 -15.04
CA VAL A 152 -7.49 19.47 -15.17
C VAL A 152 -8.44 20.45 -15.85
N GLN A 153 -8.58 21.66 -15.29
CA GLN A 153 -9.36 22.73 -15.93
C GLN A 153 -8.75 23.07 -17.31
N PRO A 154 -9.50 23.01 -18.42
CA PRO A 154 -8.94 23.26 -19.75
C PRO A 154 -8.37 24.67 -19.94
N ALA A 155 -8.88 25.66 -19.19
CA ALA A 155 -8.32 27.00 -19.19
C ALA A 155 -6.90 27.05 -18.59
N PHE A 156 -6.65 26.30 -17.51
CA PHE A 156 -5.34 26.24 -16.87
C PHE A 156 -4.29 25.65 -17.81
N ALA A 157 -4.60 24.50 -18.43
CA ALA A 157 -3.71 23.88 -19.41
C ALA A 157 -3.35 24.84 -20.56
N ARG A 158 -4.34 25.58 -21.10
CA ARG A 158 -4.11 26.58 -22.15
C ARG A 158 -3.22 27.74 -21.70
N ILE A 159 -3.46 28.29 -20.50
CA ILE A 159 -2.67 29.42 -19.96
C ILE A 159 -1.22 29.00 -19.72
N THR A 160 -0.97 27.74 -19.35
CA THR A 160 0.38 27.20 -19.13
C THR A 160 0.99 26.61 -20.40
N SER A 161 0.39 26.82 -21.58
CA SER A 161 0.84 26.23 -22.86
C SER A 161 1.01 24.71 -22.81
N ALA A 162 0.23 24.03 -21.98
CA ALA A 162 0.24 22.59 -21.82
C ALA A 162 -0.90 21.95 -22.62
N GLU A 163 -0.66 20.77 -23.18
CA GLU A 163 -1.76 19.92 -23.64
C GLU A 163 -2.66 19.55 -22.46
N SER A 164 -3.98 19.60 -22.65
CA SER A 164 -4.90 19.15 -21.61
C SER A 164 -4.73 17.65 -21.39
N ALA A 165 -4.64 17.24 -20.12
CA ALA A 165 -4.67 15.83 -19.73
C ALA A 165 -6.01 15.15 -20.06
N VAL A 166 -7.06 15.92 -20.35
CA VAL A 166 -8.35 15.40 -20.83
C VAL A 166 -8.18 14.88 -22.25
N ARG A 167 -7.81 13.61 -22.36
CA ARG A 167 -7.71 12.89 -23.63
C ARG A 167 -8.98 12.12 -23.89
N LYS A 168 -9.38 12.03 -25.16
CA LYS A 168 -10.41 11.05 -25.55
C LYS A 168 -9.90 9.65 -25.16
N PRO A 169 -10.76 8.80 -24.58
CA PRO A 169 -10.40 7.43 -24.27
C PRO A 169 -9.77 6.76 -25.49
N GLN A 170 -8.60 6.15 -25.31
CA GLN A 170 -7.95 5.40 -26.37
C GLN A 170 -8.36 3.92 -26.22
N PRO A 171 -8.83 3.26 -27.30
CA PRO A 171 -9.23 1.85 -27.22
C PRO A 171 -8.06 0.92 -26.86
N GLU A 172 -6.82 1.32 -27.18
CA GLU A 172 -5.61 0.55 -26.89
C GLU A 172 -4.55 1.47 -26.26
N ALA A 173 -4.50 1.50 -24.94
CA ALA A 173 -3.54 2.34 -24.23
C ALA A 173 -2.15 1.67 -24.22
N ARG A 174 -1.22 2.14 -25.07
CA ARG A 174 0.14 1.61 -25.14
C ARG A 174 1.04 2.21 -24.05
N THR A 175 1.75 1.37 -23.31
CA THR A 175 2.73 1.81 -22.31
C THR A 175 4.08 2.15 -22.95
N LEU A 176 4.83 3.04 -22.32
CA LEU A 176 6.24 3.31 -22.65
C LEU A 176 7.13 2.42 -21.77
N SER A 177 8.06 1.68 -22.37
CA SER A 177 9.02 0.83 -21.65
C SER A 177 10.43 1.31 -21.92
N VAL A 178 11.19 1.60 -20.87
CA VAL A 178 12.59 2.06 -20.96
C VAL A 178 13.47 1.23 -20.04
N CYS A 179 14.55 0.67 -20.57
CA CYS A 179 15.56 0.01 -19.76
C CYS A 179 16.48 1.06 -19.12
N LEU A 180 16.59 1.04 -17.79
CA LEU A 180 17.40 1.95 -17.00
C LEU A 180 18.43 1.19 -16.18
N PRO A 181 19.59 1.80 -15.89
CA PRO A 181 20.58 1.20 -15.00
C PRO A 181 20.04 1.04 -13.57
N THR A 182 20.58 0.06 -12.86
CA THR A 182 20.36 -0.18 -11.42
C THR A 182 21.69 -0.18 -10.70
N GLU A 183 21.67 0.01 -9.37
CA GLU A 183 22.88 -0.15 -8.54
C GLU A 183 23.44 -1.59 -8.60
N SER A 184 22.64 -2.58 -9.01
CA SER A 184 23.07 -3.96 -9.25
C SER A 184 23.81 -4.18 -10.59
N GLY A 185 23.92 -3.16 -11.45
CA GLY A 185 24.63 -3.23 -12.74
C GLY A 185 23.85 -3.89 -13.89
N VAL A 186 22.85 -4.72 -13.61
CA VAL A 186 22.10 -5.45 -14.66
C VAL A 186 21.01 -4.62 -15.34
N GLY A 187 20.49 -3.61 -14.64
CA GLY A 187 19.40 -2.76 -15.12
C GLY A 187 18.01 -3.28 -14.79
N GLN A 188 17.01 -2.50 -15.18
CA GLN A 188 15.58 -2.76 -15.00
C GLN A 188 14.79 -2.11 -16.13
N THR A 189 13.66 -2.71 -16.50
CA THR A 189 12.72 -2.03 -17.40
C THR A 189 11.69 -1.27 -16.59
N VAL A 190 11.63 0.05 -16.77
CA VAL A 190 10.57 0.90 -16.19
C VAL A 190 9.46 1.03 -17.22
N VAL A 191 8.24 0.67 -16.81
CA VAL A 191 7.03 0.83 -17.62
C VAL A 191 6.26 2.04 -17.10
N SER A 192 5.99 3.01 -17.97
CA SER A 192 5.36 4.27 -17.63
C SER A 192 4.27 4.67 -18.63
N CYS A 193 3.46 5.66 -18.24
CA CYS A 193 2.51 6.27 -19.15
C CYS A 193 3.24 7.15 -20.19
N PRO A 194 3.00 7.02 -21.50
CA PRO A 194 3.63 7.89 -22.49
C PRO A 194 3.14 9.35 -22.43
N ALA A 195 2.03 9.62 -21.74
CA ALA A 195 1.42 10.95 -21.66
C ALA A 195 1.82 11.75 -20.43
N CYS A 196 1.73 11.15 -19.23
CA CYS A 196 2.08 11.83 -17.98
C CYS A 196 3.38 11.31 -17.34
N HIS A 197 4.03 10.32 -17.96
CA HIS A 197 5.29 9.73 -17.50
C HIS A 197 5.29 9.09 -16.10
N THR A 198 4.12 8.99 -15.45
CA THR A 198 3.98 8.20 -14.22
C THR A 198 4.51 6.79 -14.44
N GLY A 199 5.53 6.40 -13.66
CA GLY A 199 6.03 5.04 -13.61
C GLY A 199 5.02 4.12 -12.93
N LEU A 200 4.57 3.09 -13.64
CA LEU A 200 3.48 2.21 -13.21
C LEU A 200 4.02 0.94 -12.58
N TRP A 201 4.98 0.29 -13.25
CA TRP A 201 5.66 -0.88 -12.72
C TRP A 201 7.04 -1.04 -13.33
N ASN A 202 7.85 -1.84 -12.66
CA ASN A 202 9.18 -2.18 -13.11
C ASN A 202 9.30 -3.69 -13.33
N LYS A 203 10.13 -4.10 -14.28
CA LYS A 203 10.58 -5.48 -14.45
C LYS A 203 12.06 -5.53 -14.09
N TYR A 204 12.36 -6.23 -13.01
CA TYR A 204 13.73 -6.43 -12.52
C TYR A 204 14.30 -7.72 -13.06
N VAL A 205 15.62 -7.84 -13.12
CA VAL A 205 16.26 -9.04 -13.70
C VAL A 205 16.01 -10.33 -12.91
N ASP A 206 15.65 -10.19 -11.64
CA ASP A 206 15.38 -11.31 -10.75
C ASP A 206 14.15 -12.14 -11.16
N GLY A 207 13.15 -11.55 -11.81
CA GLY A 207 11.96 -12.22 -12.32
C GLY A 207 11.58 -11.86 -13.76
N GLY A 208 12.30 -10.90 -14.35
CA GLY A 208 12.17 -10.40 -15.71
C GLY A 208 10.73 -10.25 -16.21
N PRO A 209 10.33 -10.92 -17.30
CA PRO A 209 9.00 -10.75 -17.88
C PRO A 209 7.89 -11.40 -17.04
N HIS A 210 8.23 -12.25 -16.07
CA HIS A 210 7.29 -13.02 -15.27
C HIS A 210 6.84 -12.31 -13.99
N LEU A 211 7.62 -11.35 -13.49
CA LEU A 211 7.27 -10.54 -12.33
C LEU A 211 7.20 -9.06 -12.71
N SER A 212 6.14 -8.41 -12.25
CA SER A 212 5.99 -6.96 -12.32
C SER A 212 6.01 -6.38 -10.91
N SER A 213 6.88 -5.39 -10.67
CA SER A 213 6.90 -4.63 -9.43
C SER A 213 6.06 -3.36 -9.59
N ILE A 214 4.78 -3.44 -9.23
CA ILE A 214 3.82 -2.34 -9.32
C ILE A 214 4.16 -1.25 -8.31
N ARG A 215 4.10 0.01 -8.73
CA ARG A 215 4.20 1.14 -7.80
C ARG A 215 2.91 1.24 -7.01
N VAL A 216 2.97 0.95 -5.70
CA VAL A 216 1.77 0.95 -4.83
C VAL A 216 1.03 2.28 -4.89
N GLY A 217 1.75 3.41 -4.98
CA GLY A 217 1.15 4.74 -5.11
C GLY A 217 0.36 4.99 -6.40
N THR A 218 0.34 4.04 -7.35
CA THR A 218 -0.49 4.11 -8.56
C THR A 218 -1.79 3.30 -8.45
N LEU A 219 -2.01 2.61 -7.33
CA LEU A 219 -3.32 2.02 -7.01
C LEU A 219 -4.33 3.11 -6.68
N ASP A 220 -5.62 2.85 -6.86
CA ASP A 220 -6.68 3.81 -6.51
C ASP A 220 -6.87 3.91 -4.99
N LYS A 221 -6.59 2.81 -4.26
CA LYS A 221 -6.63 2.73 -2.79
C LYS A 221 -5.28 2.26 -2.23
N PRO A 222 -4.21 3.06 -2.38
CA PRO A 222 -2.86 2.64 -2.00
C PRO A 222 -2.71 2.36 -0.50
N TRP A 223 -3.56 2.92 0.35
CA TRP A 223 -3.57 2.70 1.80
C TRP A 223 -4.04 1.29 2.21
N GLU A 224 -4.64 0.51 1.30
CA GLU A 224 -5.00 -0.89 1.57
C GLU A 224 -3.78 -1.83 1.52
N ILE A 225 -2.65 -1.36 0.97
CA ILE A 225 -1.44 -2.16 0.79
C ILE A 225 -0.31 -1.62 1.67
N GLN A 226 0.02 -2.38 2.70
CA GLN A 226 1.13 -2.08 3.62
C GLN A 226 2.44 -2.73 3.14
N PRO A 227 3.60 -2.17 3.50
CA PRO A 227 4.89 -2.80 3.23
C PRO A 227 5.12 -4.04 4.12
N ASP A 228 5.84 -5.01 3.56
CA ASP A 228 6.33 -6.20 4.25
C ASP A 228 7.78 -6.03 4.72
N VAL A 229 8.57 -5.20 4.03
CA VAL A 229 10.02 -5.06 4.26
C VAL A 229 10.58 -3.73 3.74
N HIS A 230 11.67 -3.27 4.36
CA HIS A 230 12.43 -2.07 3.96
C HIS A 230 13.82 -2.49 3.45
N LEU A 231 14.21 -1.98 2.29
CA LEU A 231 15.45 -2.33 1.58
C LEU A 231 16.27 -1.10 1.23
N PHE A 232 17.59 -1.26 1.20
CA PHE A 232 18.55 -0.18 0.96
C PHE A 232 18.44 0.96 1.99
N THR A 233 18.10 0.64 3.23
CA THR A 233 17.87 1.64 4.28
C THR A 233 19.09 2.50 4.58
N ARG A 234 20.31 2.06 4.19
CA ARG A 234 21.53 2.88 4.21
C ARG A 234 21.41 4.19 3.41
N SER A 235 20.56 4.23 2.39
CA SER A 235 20.33 5.39 1.51
C SER A 235 19.10 6.21 1.92
N ARG A 236 18.41 5.83 3.00
CA ARG A 236 17.26 6.55 3.54
C ARG A 236 17.67 7.94 4.03
N GLN A 237 16.79 8.91 3.85
CA GLN A 237 16.97 10.26 4.39
C GLN A 237 17.06 10.20 5.92
N SER A 238 18.09 10.80 6.50
CA SER A 238 18.44 10.64 7.93
C SER A 238 17.32 11.06 8.89
N TRP A 239 16.47 12.02 8.48
CA TRP A 239 15.35 12.53 9.27
C TRP A 239 14.08 11.67 9.19
N MET A 240 13.98 10.72 8.26
CA MET A 240 12.77 9.92 8.07
C MET A 240 12.80 8.67 8.94
N ALA A 241 11.98 8.57 9.98
CA ALA A 241 11.88 7.35 10.79
C ALA A 241 11.12 6.21 10.07
N VAL A 242 11.47 4.95 10.36
CA VAL A 242 10.74 3.73 9.96
C VAL A 242 10.22 3.09 11.25
N ASN A 243 8.91 3.17 11.46
CA ASN A 243 8.27 2.85 12.75
C ASN A 243 7.08 1.90 12.57
N ASP A 244 7.22 0.86 11.74
CA ASP A 244 6.19 -0.13 11.45
C ASP A 244 6.57 -1.57 11.87
N ASP A 245 7.69 -1.70 12.61
CA ASP A 245 8.25 -2.96 13.11
C ASP A 245 8.53 -4.00 12.01
N LYS A 246 8.62 -3.55 10.74
CA LYS A 246 8.90 -4.42 9.60
C LYS A 246 10.40 -4.69 9.48
N PRO A 247 10.79 -5.88 8.99
CA PRO A 247 12.18 -6.17 8.68
C PRO A 247 12.80 -5.08 7.80
N SER A 248 14.01 -4.66 8.18
CA SER A 248 14.75 -3.60 7.52
C SER A 248 16.16 -4.06 7.22
N PHE A 249 16.61 -3.84 5.99
CA PHE A 249 17.94 -4.23 5.53
C PHE A 249 18.68 -3.01 4.96
N ASP A 250 19.98 -2.90 5.28
CA ASP A 250 20.84 -1.82 4.78
C ASP A 250 21.03 -1.90 3.26
N GLU A 251 20.92 -3.10 2.68
CA GLU A 251 21.05 -3.37 1.25
C GLU A 251 19.83 -4.15 0.75
N TYR A 252 20.05 -5.11 -0.15
CA TYR A 252 19.02 -6.02 -0.63
C TYR A 252 18.71 -7.11 0.40
N TYR A 253 17.53 -7.76 0.31
CA TYR A 253 17.26 -8.90 1.20
C TYR A 253 18.26 -10.03 0.93
N PRO A 254 18.76 -10.73 1.97
CA PRO A 254 19.65 -11.87 1.79
C PRO A 254 18.97 -13.00 1.01
N LYS A 255 17.69 -13.26 1.33
CA LYS A 255 16.87 -14.29 0.70
C LYS A 255 15.41 -13.85 0.70
N ARG A 256 14.84 -13.65 -0.49
CA ARG A 256 13.46 -13.13 -0.66
C ARG A 256 12.44 -14.11 -0.10
N GLU A 257 12.70 -15.39 -0.31
CA GLU A 257 11.80 -16.49 0.00
C GLU A 257 11.49 -16.52 1.49
N ASP A 258 12.41 -16.10 2.36
CA ASP A 258 12.20 -16.09 3.80
C ASP A 258 11.18 -15.01 4.23
N LEU A 259 10.94 -14.00 3.39
CA LEU A 259 9.96 -12.94 3.60
C LEU A 259 8.60 -13.24 2.94
N LEU A 260 8.52 -14.26 2.09
CA LEU A 260 7.27 -14.61 1.41
C LEU A 260 6.32 -15.31 2.37
N ARG A 261 5.06 -14.86 2.36
CA ARG A 261 3.94 -15.59 2.95
C ARG A 261 3.77 -16.94 2.29
N GLU A 262 3.14 -17.88 3.00
CA GLU A 262 2.98 -19.26 2.52
C GLU A 262 2.22 -19.37 1.19
N ASP A 263 1.15 -18.58 1.01
CA ASP A 263 0.40 -18.53 -0.25
C ASP A 263 1.26 -17.96 -1.40
N ALA A 264 2.02 -16.89 -1.13
CA ALA A 264 2.89 -16.25 -2.10
C ALA A 264 4.09 -17.13 -2.46
N ARG A 265 4.63 -17.87 -1.49
CA ARG A 265 5.76 -18.80 -1.69
C ARG A 265 5.39 -19.88 -2.70
N LYS A 266 4.24 -20.53 -2.54
CA LYS A 266 3.76 -21.56 -3.50
C LYS A 266 3.63 -21.02 -4.92
N ARG A 267 3.08 -19.81 -5.06
CA ARG A 267 2.95 -19.14 -6.38
C ARG A 267 4.30 -18.76 -6.96
N TYR A 268 5.21 -18.25 -6.13
CA TYR A 268 6.57 -17.90 -6.53
C TYR A 268 7.40 -19.12 -6.94
N GLU A 269 7.27 -20.24 -6.22
CA GLU A 269 7.88 -21.53 -6.54
C GLU A 269 7.42 -22.05 -7.90
N ALA A 270 6.12 -21.93 -8.20
CA ALA A 270 5.57 -22.32 -9.50
C ALA A 270 6.14 -21.50 -10.69
N LEU A 271 6.69 -20.30 -10.42
CA LEU A 271 7.36 -19.47 -11.43
C LEU A 271 8.86 -19.74 -11.57
N GLN A 272 9.48 -20.45 -10.61
CA GLN A 272 10.94 -20.66 -10.61
C GLN A 272 11.48 -21.31 -11.89
N PRO A 273 10.84 -22.32 -12.49
CA PRO A 273 11.34 -22.93 -13.73
C PRO A 273 11.47 -21.89 -14.87
N LYS A 274 10.45 -21.04 -15.04
CA LYS A 274 10.44 -19.99 -16.08
C LYS A 274 11.49 -18.91 -15.80
N ILE A 275 11.63 -18.52 -14.53
CA ILE A 275 12.66 -17.55 -14.12
C ILE A 275 14.06 -18.12 -14.33
N ALA A 276 14.28 -19.41 -14.06
CA ALA A 276 15.56 -20.08 -14.25
C ALA A 276 15.94 -20.17 -15.73
N GLU A 277 14.99 -20.50 -16.60
CA GLU A 277 15.15 -20.51 -18.06
C GLU A 277 15.56 -19.13 -18.58
N MET A 278 14.79 -18.08 -18.25
CA MET A 278 15.13 -16.70 -18.62
C MET A 278 16.51 -16.28 -18.10
N ARG A 279 16.87 -16.64 -16.86
CA ARG A 279 18.21 -16.33 -16.31
C ARG A 279 19.32 -17.06 -17.07
N ALA A 280 19.06 -18.25 -17.61
CA ALA A 280 20.01 -18.95 -18.46
C ALA A 280 20.21 -18.23 -19.79
N GLU A 281 19.13 -17.78 -20.43
CA GLU A 281 19.19 -16.96 -21.65
C GLU A 281 19.97 -15.65 -21.43
N LEU A 282 19.69 -14.95 -20.33
CA LEU A 282 20.39 -13.73 -19.98
C LEU A 282 21.90 -13.98 -19.80
N ARG A 283 22.30 -15.07 -19.14
CA ARG A 283 23.73 -15.40 -18.99
C ARG A 283 24.38 -15.71 -20.34
N ALA A 284 23.70 -16.44 -21.21
CA ALA A 284 24.21 -16.75 -22.54
C ALA A 284 24.39 -15.50 -23.44
N GLY A 285 23.59 -14.45 -23.22
CA GLY A 285 23.68 -13.20 -23.98
C GLY A 285 24.73 -12.20 -23.48
N TRP A 286 25.49 -12.52 -22.43
CA TRP A 286 26.59 -11.68 -21.90
C TRP A 286 27.99 -12.13 -22.38
N GLU A 287 28.06 -13.21 -23.16
CA GLU A 287 29.26 -13.65 -23.90
C GLU A 287 29.38 -12.92 -25.25
#